data_AF-A0A9P2LCR5-F1
#
_entry.id   AF-A0A9P2LCR5-F1
#
_cell.length_a   1.000
_cell.length_b   1.000
_cell.length_c   1.000
_cell.angle_alpha   90.00
_cell.angle_beta   90.00
_cell.angle_gamma   90.00
#
_symmetry.space_group_name_H-M   'P 1'
#
loop_
_entity.id
_entity.type
_entity.pdbx_description
1 polymer ?
#
loop_
_entity_poly.entity_id
_entity_poly.type
_entity_poly.pdbx_seq_one_letter_code
_entity_poly.pdbx_strand_id
1 'polypeptide(L)'
;IIQICEGDSESPLDLVKKRLKDFLSSKDLRTKQGAIAEFFIHLYLNNNNYKPEFIFYNLEETSIKKGFDGFYSKENETYIVESKSGSCTSKKISHSVKINEAYQDIVDNLSGKSKKGKNNPWKNAYYHANLIDVGSAKSIRSKIAELRENFDRGIFCDVKDFNIIPCSTIFLDDIWTNQWSDDFIRNNSVLEKISGKNIDVIVVTKKNIKHFEDYLNV
;
A
#
# COMPACT_ATOMS: atom_id res chain seq x y z
N ILE A 1 -3.12 0.88 -14.96
CA ILE A 1 -4.07 -0.13 -14.42
C ILE A 1 -3.54 -1.53 -14.60
N ILE A 2 -3.32 -2.00 -15.84
CA ILE A 2 -2.80 -3.36 -16.13
C ILE A 2 -1.58 -3.66 -15.26
N GLN A 3 -0.53 -2.84 -15.36
CA GLN A 3 0.70 -2.99 -14.56
C GLN A 3 0.48 -3.09 -13.04
N ILE A 4 -0.47 -2.33 -12.48
CA ILE A 4 -0.75 -2.34 -11.03
C ILE A 4 -1.52 -3.62 -10.66
N CYS A 5 -2.50 -3.98 -11.46
CA CYS A 5 -3.43 -5.06 -11.18
C CYS A 5 -2.84 -6.45 -11.47
N GLU A 6 -2.06 -6.57 -12.54
CA GLU A 6 -1.67 -7.84 -13.13
C GLU A 6 -0.21 -7.87 -13.62
N GLY A 7 0.58 -6.81 -13.41
CA GLY A 7 1.96 -6.76 -13.88
C GLY A 7 2.06 -6.63 -15.41
N ASP A 8 3.02 -7.33 -16.01
CA ASP A 8 3.27 -7.38 -17.46
C ASP A 8 2.35 -8.37 -18.20
N SER A 9 1.11 -8.53 -17.71
CA SER A 9 0.16 -9.45 -18.34
C SER A 9 -0.30 -8.95 -19.72
N GLU A 10 -0.62 -9.90 -20.60
CA GLU A 10 -1.22 -9.61 -21.92
C GLU A 10 -2.74 -9.34 -21.86
N SER A 11 -3.31 -9.20 -20.65
CA SER A 11 -4.74 -8.96 -20.49
C SER A 11 -5.16 -7.63 -21.13
N PRO A 12 -6.26 -7.59 -21.90
CA PRO A 12 -6.74 -6.35 -22.49
C PRO A 12 -7.34 -5.43 -21.41
N LEU A 13 -7.19 -4.12 -21.59
CA LEU A 13 -7.53 -3.11 -20.58
C LEU A 13 -8.99 -3.19 -20.11
N ASP A 14 -9.92 -3.44 -21.02
CA ASP A 14 -11.35 -3.57 -20.73
C ASP A 14 -11.63 -4.73 -19.77
N LEU A 15 -10.95 -5.86 -19.94
CA LEU A 15 -11.08 -7.01 -19.06
C LEU A 15 -10.48 -6.73 -17.67
N VAL A 16 -9.33 -6.05 -17.59
CA VAL A 16 -8.74 -5.65 -16.31
C VAL A 16 -9.62 -4.64 -15.58
N LYS A 17 -10.19 -3.65 -16.30
CA LYS A 17 -11.18 -2.72 -15.73
C LYS A 17 -12.40 -3.46 -15.20
N LYS A 18 -12.94 -4.42 -15.96
CA LYS A 18 -14.07 -5.25 -15.53
C LYS A 18 -13.76 -6.00 -14.24
N ARG A 19 -12.61 -6.70 -14.18
CA ARG A 19 -12.17 -7.42 -12.96
C ARG A 19 -12.00 -6.49 -11.77
N LEU A 20 -11.41 -5.32 -11.95
CA LEU A 20 -11.24 -4.33 -10.89
C LEU A 20 -12.59 -3.79 -10.40
N LYS A 21 -13.52 -3.53 -11.33
CA LYS A 21 -14.90 -3.15 -11.00
C LYS A 21 -15.62 -4.25 -10.22
N ASP A 22 -15.53 -5.50 -10.65
CA ASP A 22 -16.15 -6.64 -9.99
C ASP A 22 -15.58 -6.79 -8.55
N PHE A 23 -14.26 -6.67 -8.39
CA PHE A 23 -13.57 -6.68 -7.09
C PHE A 23 -14.00 -5.54 -6.15
N LEU A 24 -14.21 -4.33 -6.67
CA LEU A 24 -14.63 -3.18 -5.86
C LEU A 24 -16.12 -3.25 -5.52
N SER A 25 -16.94 -3.76 -6.44
CA SER A 25 -18.39 -3.90 -6.27
C SER A 25 -18.77 -4.92 -5.20
N SER A 26 -17.91 -5.90 -4.90
CA SER A 26 -18.15 -6.89 -3.85
C SER A 26 -17.89 -6.39 -2.42
N LYS A 27 -17.42 -5.15 -2.27
CA LYS A 27 -16.95 -4.58 -0.98
C LYS A 27 -17.90 -3.52 -0.44
N ASP A 28 -18.01 -3.44 0.88
CA ASP A 28 -18.66 -2.31 1.55
C ASP A 28 -17.92 -0.99 1.28
N LEU A 29 -18.59 0.15 1.49
CA LEU A 29 -18.06 1.47 1.17
C LEU A 29 -16.69 1.75 1.81
N ARG A 30 -16.48 1.35 3.07
CA ARG A 30 -15.23 1.60 3.78
C ARG A 30 -14.09 0.77 3.17
N THR A 31 -14.33 -0.51 2.91
CA THR A 31 -13.34 -1.39 2.29
C THR A 31 -13.04 -0.97 0.85
N LYS A 32 -14.07 -0.53 0.11
CA LYS A 32 -13.92 0.05 -1.24
C LYS A 32 -13.07 1.32 -1.21
N GLN A 33 -13.33 2.26 -0.30
CA GLN A 33 -12.52 3.47 -0.11
C GLN A 33 -11.04 3.13 0.17
N GLY A 34 -10.79 2.14 1.03
CA GLY A 34 -9.44 1.66 1.32
C GLY A 34 -8.72 1.13 0.08
N ALA A 35 -9.36 0.22 -0.67
CA ALA A 35 -8.79 -0.34 -1.90
C ALA A 35 -8.52 0.74 -2.96
N ILE A 36 -9.43 1.72 -3.11
CA ILE A 36 -9.24 2.83 -4.07
C ILE A 36 -8.10 3.75 -3.60
N ALA A 37 -7.99 4.05 -2.31
CA ALA A 37 -6.88 4.82 -1.77
C ALA A 37 -5.53 4.15 -2.05
N GLU A 38 -5.39 2.86 -1.72
CA GLU A 38 -4.22 2.03 -2.03
C GLU A 38 -3.91 2.06 -3.54
N PHE A 39 -4.91 1.88 -4.40
CA PHE A 39 -4.75 1.93 -5.85
C PHE A 39 -4.17 3.28 -6.34
N PHE A 40 -4.65 4.42 -5.83
CA PHE A 40 -4.13 5.73 -6.22
C PHE A 40 -2.69 5.98 -5.73
N ILE A 41 -2.32 5.44 -4.57
CA ILE A 41 -0.93 5.47 -4.10
C ILE A 41 -0.03 4.68 -5.06
N HIS A 42 -0.45 3.49 -5.47
CA HIS A 42 0.30 2.70 -6.46
C HIS A 42 0.41 3.40 -7.80
N LEU A 43 -0.65 4.05 -8.26
CA LEU A 43 -0.62 4.86 -9.48
C LEU A 43 0.40 5.99 -9.39
N TYR A 44 0.44 6.71 -8.27
CA TYR A 44 1.43 7.75 -8.02
C TYR A 44 2.86 7.20 -8.02
N LEU A 45 3.10 6.09 -7.32
CA LEU A 45 4.43 5.47 -7.22
C LEU A 45 4.93 4.98 -8.59
N ASN A 46 4.09 4.30 -9.38
CA ASN A 46 4.44 3.89 -10.74
C ASN A 46 4.81 5.10 -11.63
N ASN A 47 4.05 6.20 -11.53
CA ASN A 47 4.35 7.43 -12.28
C ASN A 47 5.65 8.12 -11.82
N ASN A 48 6.18 7.75 -10.65
CA ASN A 48 7.44 8.26 -10.09
C ASN A 48 8.58 7.22 -10.16
N ASN A 49 8.48 6.27 -11.10
CA ASN A 49 9.48 5.25 -11.42
C ASN A 49 9.79 4.26 -10.28
N TYR A 50 8.87 4.10 -9.32
CA TYR A 50 8.94 2.97 -8.41
C TYR A 50 8.37 1.75 -9.12
N LYS A 51 9.16 0.67 -9.19
CA LYS A 51 8.71 -0.60 -9.76
C LYS A 51 7.98 -1.41 -8.69
N PRO A 52 6.69 -1.75 -8.87
CA PRO A 52 6.01 -2.65 -7.96
C PRO A 52 6.61 -4.06 -8.09
N GLU A 53 6.96 -4.67 -6.96
CA GLU A 53 7.41 -6.07 -6.89
C GLU A 53 6.26 -6.98 -6.41
N PHE A 54 5.04 -6.60 -6.77
CA PHE A 54 3.80 -7.28 -6.46
C PHE A 54 2.70 -6.92 -7.46
N ILE A 55 1.58 -7.64 -7.40
CA ILE A 55 0.34 -7.31 -8.10
C ILE A 55 -0.74 -6.95 -7.08
N PHE A 56 -1.65 -6.05 -7.44
CA PHE A 56 -2.64 -5.50 -6.53
C PHE A 56 -3.62 -6.56 -5.98
N TYR A 57 -3.99 -7.55 -6.79
CA TYR A 57 -4.89 -8.61 -6.36
C TYR A 57 -4.18 -9.64 -5.48
N ASN A 58 -4.86 -10.11 -4.44
CA ASN A 58 -4.47 -11.35 -3.78
C ASN A 58 -5.09 -12.52 -4.55
N LEU A 59 -4.27 -13.50 -4.94
CA LEU A 59 -4.73 -14.69 -5.67
C LEU A 59 -5.57 -15.66 -4.81
N GLU A 60 -5.62 -15.47 -3.49
CA GLU A 60 -6.41 -16.28 -2.57
C GLU A 60 -7.39 -15.42 -1.76
N GLU A 61 -8.67 -15.49 -2.08
CA GLU A 61 -9.76 -14.92 -1.26
C GLU A 61 -10.02 -15.69 0.05
N THR A 62 -9.11 -16.54 0.56
CA THR A 62 -9.40 -17.35 1.76
C THR A 62 -8.40 -17.41 2.90
N SER A 63 -7.12 -16.99 2.83
CA SER A 63 -6.38 -16.87 4.12
C SER A 63 -5.09 -16.04 4.21
N ILE A 64 -4.42 -15.65 3.12
CA ILE A 64 -3.18 -14.87 3.27
C ILE A 64 -3.49 -13.38 3.17
N LYS A 65 -3.82 -12.78 4.32
CA LYS A 65 -3.85 -11.31 4.45
C LYS A 65 -2.49 -10.76 4.00
N LYS A 66 -2.51 -9.72 3.16
CA LYS A 66 -1.28 -9.03 2.72
C LYS A 66 -0.46 -8.65 3.96
N GLY A 67 0.83 -8.92 3.90
CA GLY A 67 1.77 -8.46 4.92
C GLY A 67 1.88 -6.95 4.91
N PHE A 68 2.19 -6.39 3.74
CA PHE A 68 2.27 -4.95 3.46
C PHE A 68 1.35 -4.62 2.28
N ASP A 69 0.88 -3.38 2.21
CA ASP A 69 0.08 -2.92 1.07
C ASP A 69 0.91 -2.80 -0.22
N GLY A 70 2.23 -2.59 -0.12
CA GLY A 70 3.13 -2.66 -1.28
C GLY A 70 4.60 -2.88 -0.95
N PHE A 71 5.31 -3.53 -1.88
CA PHE A 71 6.77 -3.65 -1.88
C PHE A 71 7.31 -3.18 -3.24
N TYR A 72 8.20 -2.21 -3.22
CA TYR A 72 8.70 -1.55 -4.43
C TYR A 72 10.22 -1.61 -4.51
N SER A 73 10.75 -1.49 -5.72
CA SER A 73 12.16 -1.20 -5.98
C SER A 73 12.33 0.09 -6.78
N LYS A 74 13.41 0.82 -6.51
CA LYS A 74 13.83 2.02 -7.26
C LYS A 74 15.32 2.23 -7.06
N GLU A 75 16.08 2.44 -8.15
CA GLU A 75 17.51 2.82 -8.10
C GLU A 75 18.36 1.95 -7.14
N ASN A 76 18.16 0.62 -7.17
CA ASN A 76 18.79 -0.40 -6.32
C ASN A 76 18.33 -0.47 -4.85
N GLU A 77 17.41 0.39 -4.44
CA GLU A 77 16.80 0.38 -3.12
C GLU A 77 15.41 -0.30 -3.15
N THR A 78 14.97 -0.79 -1.99
CA THR A 78 13.63 -1.39 -1.81
C THR A 78 12.83 -0.59 -0.79
N TYR A 79 11.52 -0.48 -1.00
CA TYR A 79 10.61 0.33 -0.20
C TYR A 79 9.41 -0.48 0.26
N ILE A 80 9.02 -0.31 1.53
CA ILE A 80 7.79 -0.86 2.09
C ILE A 80 6.74 0.24 2.13
N VAL A 81 5.57 -0.02 1.58
CA VAL A 81 4.46 0.92 1.50
C VAL A 81 3.30 0.39 2.34
N GLU A 82 2.74 1.25 3.18
CA GLU A 82 1.51 0.96 3.92
C GLU A 82 0.55 2.14 3.74
N SER A 83 -0.68 1.84 3.32
CA SER A 83 -1.74 2.80 3.04
C SER A 83 -2.79 2.79 4.14
N LYS A 84 -3.19 3.98 4.56
CA LYS A 84 -4.33 4.16 5.47
C LYS A 84 -5.27 5.22 4.92
N SER A 85 -6.56 4.93 5.03
CA SER A 85 -7.60 5.86 4.58
C SER A 85 -8.66 6.10 5.64
N GLY A 86 -9.42 7.19 5.47
CA GLY A 86 -10.65 7.42 6.20
C GLY A 86 -11.49 8.55 5.61
N SER A 87 -12.69 8.75 6.14
CA SER A 87 -13.58 9.85 5.76
C SER A 87 -13.37 11.06 6.67
N CYS A 88 -13.49 12.26 6.12
CA CYS A 88 -13.44 13.55 6.82
C CYS A 88 -14.45 13.67 7.96
N THR A 89 -15.53 12.89 7.94
CA THR A 89 -16.55 12.85 9.01
C THR A 89 -16.14 11.95 10.18
N SER A 90 -15.04 11.20 10.05
CA SER A 90 -14.55 10.33 11.11
C SER A 90 -13.99 11.13 12.29
N LYS A 91 -14.39 10.76 13.50
CA LYS A 91 -13.95 11.44 14.73
C LYS A 91 -12.43 11.44 14.87
N LYS A 92 -11.84 12.62 15.10
CA LYS A 92 -10.38 12.84 15.29
C LYS A 92 -9.50 12.42 14.09
N ILE A 93 -10.06 12.32 12.89
CA ILE A 93 -9.24 12.01 11.72
C ILE A 93 -8.30 13.17 11.38
N SER A 94 -7.10 12.83 10.92
CA SER A 94 -6.14 13.75 10.30
C SER A 94 -5.12 12.93 9.51
N HIS A 95 -4.37 13.58 8.61
CA HIS A 95 -3.29 12.89 7.90
C HIS A 95 -2.26 12.35 8.90
N SER A 96 -1.91 13.13 9.93
CA SER A 96 -0.95 12.73 10.95
C SER A 96 -1.36 11.46 11.70
N VAL A 97 -2.65 11.31 12.02
CA VAL A 97 -3.17 10.08 12.63
C VAL A 97 -3.00 8.88 11.69
N LYS A 98 -3.35 9.03 10.42
CA LYS A 98 -3.25 7.95 9.42
C LYS A 98 -1.81 7.60 9.05
N ILE A 99 -0.90 8.57 9.00
CA ILE A 99 0.54 8.33 8.83
C ILE A 99 1.09 7.54 10.01
N ASN A 100 0.70 7.89 11.24
CA ASN A 100 1.12 7.12 12.41
C ASN A 100 0.54 5.70 12.40
N GLU A 101 -0.73 5.51 12.03
CA GLU A 101 -1.31 4.17 11.85
C GLU A 101 -0.54 3.34 10.82
N ALA A 102 -0.24 3.91 9.65
CA ALA A 102 0.52 3.23 8.59
C ALA A 102 1.93 2.86 9.06
N TYR A 103 2.63 3.80 9.70
CA TYR A 103 3.96 3.55 10.26
C TYR A 103 3.95 2.44 11.32
N GLN A 104 3.01 2.47 12.26
CA GLN A 104 2.91 1.44 13.30
C GLN A 104 2.60 0.06 12.70
N ASP A 105 1.78 -0.02 11.66
CA ASP A 105 1.54 -1.29 10.97
C ASP A 105 2.81 -1.84 10.32
N ILE A 106 3.66 -0.99 9.71
CA ILE A 106 4.98 -1.41 9.20
C ILE A 106 5.86 -1.94 10.34
N VAL A 107 5.98 -1.19 11.44
CA VAL A 107 6.81 -1.57 12.60
C VAL A 107 6.33 -2.89 13.21
N ASP A 108 5.03 -3.03 13.43
CA ASP A 108 4.42 -4.22 14.02
C ASP A 108 4.60 -5.44 13.12
N ASN A 109 4.49 -5.28 11.79
CA ASN A 109 4.74 -6.35 10.83
C ASN A 109 6.22 -6.77 10.79
N LEU A 110 7.16 -5.81 10.79
CA LEU A 110 8.61 -6.10 10.76
C LEU A 110 9.10 -6.75 12.05
N SER A 111 8.57 -6.32 13.19
CA SER A 111 8.96 -6.77 14.53
C SER A 111 8.27 -8.05 15.02
N GLY A 112 7.39 -8.63 14.19
CA GLY A 112 6.61 -9.82 14.55
C GLY A 112 5.52 -9.58 15.60
N LYS A 113 5.15 -8.32 15.86
CA LYS A 113 4.17 -7.89 16.86
C LYS A 113 2.79 -7.57 16.30
N SER A 114 2.58 -7.80 15.00
CA SER A 114 1.32 -7.52 14.30
C SER A 114 0.10 -8.11 15.01
N LYS A 115 -0.83 -7.22 15.37
CA LYS A 115 -2.12 -7.59 15.98
C LYS A 115 -3.10 -8.20 14.97
N LYS A 116 -2.83 -8.05 13.67
CA LYS A 116 -3.70 -8.52 12.58
C LYS A 116 -3.55 -10.02 12.29
N GLY A 117 -2.54 -10.67 12.89
CA GLY A 117 -2.29 -12.12 12.86
C GLY A 117 -0.82 -12.45 13.08
N LYS A 118 -0.50 -13.71 13.40
CA LYS A 118 0.89 -14.22 13.50
C LYS A 118 1.49 -14.57 12.13
N ASN A 119 0.98 -13.98 11.06
CA ASN A 119 1.40 -14.33 9.71
C ASN A 119 2.72 -13.66 9.37
N ASN A 120 3.60 -14.39 8.70
CA ASN A 120 4.85 -13.86 8.19
C ASN A 120 4.58 -12.95 6.97
N PRO A 121 4.79 -11.63 7.07
CA PRO A 121 4.43 -10.68 6.01
C PRO A 121 5.24 -10.90 4.73
N TRP A 122 6.45 -11.44 4.87
CA TRP A 122 7.36 -11.72 3.76
C TRP A 122 6.95 -12.91 2.91
N LYS A 123 6.06 -13.80 3.41
CA LYS A 123 5.53 -14.91 2.61
C LYS A 123 4.76 -14.38 1.40
N ASN A 124 3.86 -13.41 1.62
CA ASN A 124 3.10 -12.83 0.51
C ASN A 124 4.01 -12.04 -0.45
N ALA A 125 4.90 -11.21 0.09
CA ALA A 125 5.87 -10.48 -0.72
C ALA A 125 6.72 -11.43 -1.59
N TYR A 126 7.14 -12.58 -1.03
CA TYR A 126 7.90 -13.58 -1.76
C TYR A 126 7.08 -14.23 -2.89
N TYR A 127 5.82 -14.61 -2.62
CA TYR A 127 4.95 -15.18 -3.64
C TYR A 127 4.76 -14.24 -4.82
N HIS A 128 4.41 -12.99 -4.53
CA HIS A 128 4.27 -11.94 -5.52
C HIS A 128 5.53 -11.69 -6.34
N ALA A 129 6.69 -11.56 -5.67
CA ALA A 129 7.96 -11.33 -6.36
C ALA A 129 8.38 -12.51 -7.27
N ASN A 130 7.81 -13.71 -7.07
CA ASN A 130 8.07 -14.87 -7.94
C ASN A 130 7.09 -14.99 -9.12
N LEU A 131 6.08 -14.14 -9.22
CA LEU A 131 5.21 -14.10 -10.40
C LEU A 131 6.01 -13.59 -11.60
N ILE A 132 5.86 -14.27 -12.73
CA ILE A 132 6.56 -13.91 -13.96
C ILE A 132 6.19 -12.49 -14.43
N ASP A 133 4.91 -12.14 -14.33
CA ASP A 133 4.37 -10.83 -14.74
C ASP A 133 4.85 -9.68 -13.82
N VAL A 134 5.35 -9.98 -12.61
CA VAL A 134 5.99 -8.97 -11.75
C VAL A 134 7.44 -8.72 -12.19
N GLY A 135 8.09 -9.74 -12.75
CA GLY A 135 9.45 -9.63 -13.29
C GLY A 135 10.48 -9.19 -12.24
N SER A 136 10.36 -9.62 -10.98
CA SER A 136 11.33 -9.26 -9.94
C SER A 136 12.72 -9.82 -10.22
N ALA A 137 13.74 -8.99 -10.03
CA ALA A 137 15.12 -9.41 -10.12
C ALA A 137 15.41 -10.55 -9.13
N LYS A 138 16.32 -11.48 -9.50
CA LYS A 138 16.71 -12.60 -8.63
C LYS A 138 17.23 -12.11 -7.27
N SER A 139 18.00 -11.01 -7.25
CA SER A 139 18.51 -10.39 -6.02
C SER A 139 17.40 -9.95 -5.07
N ILE A 140 16.32 -9.34 -5.59
CA ILE A 140 15.15 -8.93 -4.81
C ILE A 140 14.44 -10.16 -4.23
N ARG A 141 14.19 -11.18 -5.06
CA ARG A 141 13.56 -12.43 -4.60
C ARG A 141 14.38 -13.12 -3.51
N SER A 142 15.70 -13.16 -3.68
CA SER A 142 16.63 -13.72 -2.68
C SER A 142 16.60 -12.94 -1.37
N LYS A 143 16.60 -11.60 -1.42
CA LYS A 143 16.47 -10.75 -0.22
C LYS A 143 15.15 -11.01 0.52
N ILE A 144 14.03 -11.08 -0.19
CA ILE A 144 12.72 -11.38 0.42
C ILE A 144 12.68 -12.80 0.98
N ALA A 145 13.30 -13.77 0.31
CA ALA A 145 13.40 -15.15 0.80
C ALA A 145 14.14 -15.24 2.14
N GLU A 146 15.25 -14.53 2.26
CA GLU A 146 16.03 -14.45 3.51
C GLU A 146 15.21 -13.82 4.64
N LEU A 147 14.56 -12.68 4.38
CA LEU A 147 13.68 -12.01 5.35
C LEU A 147 12.54 -12.91 5.82
N ARG A 148 11.94 -13.66 4.88
CA ARG A 148 10.91 -14.66 5.18
C ARG A 148 11.43 -15.76 6.10
N GLU A 149 12.58 -16.35 5.79
CA GLU A 149 13.15 -17.42 6.62
C GLU A 149 13.58 -16.93 8.00
N ASN A 150 14.18 -15.74 8.07
CA ASN A 150 14.55 -15.11 9.33
C ASN A 150 13.33 -14.88 10.22
N PHE A 151 12.23 -14.38 9.63
CA PHE A 151 10.98 -14.19 10.36
C PHE A 151 10.42 -15.53 10.89
N ASP A 152 10.42 -16.60 10.10
CA ASP A 152 9.99 -17.94 10.55
C ASP A 152 10.89 -18.51 11.66
N ARG A 153 12.18 -18.11 11.71
CA ARG A 153 13.14 -18.43 12.78
C ARG A 153 13.03 -17.50 14.01
N GLY A 154 12.13 -16.52 14.00
CA GLY A 154 11.99 -15.53 15.07
C GLY A 154 13.05 -14.43 15.09
N ILE A 155 13.79 -14.28 13.98
CA ILE A 155 14.76 -13.21 13.75
C ILE A 155 14.03 -12.08 13.04
N PHE A 156 13.56 -11.10 13.82
CA PHE A 156 12.79 -9.96 13.34
C PHE A 156 13.67 -8.78 12.96
N CYS A 157 13.12 -7.86 12.17
CA CYS A 157 13.87 -6.70 11.69
C CYS A 157 13.47 -5.40 12.41
N ASP A 158 14.39 -4.43 12.42
CA ASP A 158 14.09 -3.06 12.86
C ASP A 158 13.65 -2.24 11.63
N VAL A 159 12.64 -1.37 11.80
CA VAL A 159 12.16 -0.48 10.74
C VAL A 159 13.27 0.45 10.22
N LYS A 160 14.27 0.76 11.05
CA LYS A 160 15.44 1.58 10.69
C LYS A 160 16.29 0.97 9.57
N ASP A 161 16.16 -0.32 9.30
CA ASP A 161 16.89 -1.00 8.22
C ASP A 161 16.20 -0.87 6.85
N PHE A 162 14.99 -0.29 6.79
CA PHE A 162 14.16 -0.23 5.59
C PHE A 162 13.83 1.18 5.16
N ASN A 163 13.74 1.39 3.84
CA ASN A 163 13.07 2.57 3.30
C ASN A 163 11.56 2.34 3.39
N ILE A 164 10.83 3.32 3.91
CA ILE A 164 9.39 3.20 4.16
C ILE A 164 8.62 4.35 3.55
N ILE A 165 7.39 4.06 3.15
CA ILE A 165 6.45 5.04 2.60
C ILE A 165 5.10 4.89 3.28
N PRO A 166 4.93 5.42 4.51
CA PRO A 166 3.60 5.52 5.11
C PRO A 166 2.73 6.50 4.31
N CYS A 167 1.53 6.05 3.97
CA CYS A 167 0.61 6.78 3.12
C CYS A 167 -0.72 7.07 3.83
N SER A 168 -1.29 8.23 3.55
CA SER A 168 -2.55 8.68 4.13
C SER A 168 -3.49 9.24 3.08
N THR A 169 -4.72 8.73 3.03
CA THR A 169 -5.80 9.25 2.18
C THR A 169 -7.00 9.69 3.00
N ILE A 170 -7.49 10.92 2.79
CA ILE A 170 -8.73 11.40 3.42
C ILE A 170 -9.78 11.70 2.34
N PHE A 171 -10.96 11.10 2.48
CA PHE A 171 -12.10 11.30 1.61
C PHE A 171 -13.00 12.43 2.14
N LEU A 172 -13.41 13.36 1.27
CA LEU A 172 -14.09 14.61 1.67
C LEU A 172 -15.63 14.61 1.53
N ASP A 173 -16.26 13.46 1.27
CA ASP A 173 -17.71 13.32 1.13
C ASP A 173 -18.33 14.44 0.24
N ASP A 174 -17.74 14.65 -0.95
CA ASP A 174 -18.17 15.60 -1.99
C ASP A 174 -17.89 17.09 -1.79
N ILE A 175 -17.35 17.51 -0.65
CA ILE A 175 -17.02 18.93 -0.39
C ILE A 175 -15.52 19.14 -0.55
N TRP A 176 -15.08 19.69 -1.69
CA TRP A 176 -13.66 19.93 -1.92
C TRP A 176 -13.10 21.04 -1.01
N THR A 177 -11.95 20.76 -0.39
CA THR A 177 -11.14 21.74 0.35
C THR A 177 -9.69 21.29 0.39
N ASN A 178 -8.75 22.24 0.39
CA ASN A 178 -7.32 21.96 0.56
C ASN A 178 -6.92 21.85 2.04
N GLN A 179 -7.83 22.19 2.97
CA GLN A 179 -7.54 22.32 4.39
C GLN A 179 -6.79 21.12 4.96
N TRP A 180 -7.16 19.89 4.58
CA TRP A 180 -6.56 18.66 5.13
C TRP A 180 -5.07 18.53 4.80
N SER A 181 -4.69 18.76 3.55
CA SER A 181 -3.30 18.74 3.13
C SER A 181 -2.54 19.93 3.69
N ASP A 182 -3.16 21.13 3.70
CA ASP A 182 -2.55 22.34 4.25
C ASP A 182 -2.29 22.21 5.77
N ASP A 183 -3.22 21.61 6.52
CA ASP A 183 -3.08 21.35 7.95
C ASP A 183 -1.92 20.40 8.24
N PHE A 184 -1.72 19.39 7.39
CA PHE A 184 -0.57 18.48 7.52
C PHE A 184 0.75 19.20 7.21
N ILE A 185 0.80 20.02 6.15
CA ILE A 185 2.00 20.81 5.81
C ILE A 185 2.35 21.77 6.95
N ARG A 186 1.35 22.41 7.56
CA ARG A 186 1.54 23.31 8.71
C ARG A 186 1.92 22.56 9.99
N ASN A 187 1.45 21.33 10.19
CA ASN A 187 1.70 20.54 11.39
C ASN A 187 2.03 19.08 11.05
N ASN A 188 3.31 18.84 10.76
CA ASN A 188 3.86 17.54 10.43
C ASN A 188 4.70 16.93 11.58
N SER A 189 4.46 17.35 12.84
CA SER A 189 5.19 16.86 14.03
C SER A 189 5.14 15.34 14.24
N VAL A 190 4.21 14.63 13.59
CA VAL A 190 4.22 13.16 13.55
C VAL A 190 5.50 12.60 12.91
N LEU A 191 6.13 13.35 11.99
CA LEU A 191 7.34 12.94 11.31
C LEU A 191 8.54 12.83 12.26
N GLU A 192 8.52 13.53 13.39
CA GLU A 192 9.55 13.42 14.44
C GLU A 192 9.47 12.08 15.20
N LYS A 193 8.33 11.38 15.09
CA LYS A 193 8.04 10.13 15.83
C LYS A 193 8.24 8.88 14.99
N ILE A 194 8.55 9.03 13.70
CA ILE A 194 8.76 7.91 12.78
C ILE A 194 10.25 7.74 12.49
N SER A 195 10.67 6.51 12.24
CA SER A 195 12.06 6.17 11.94
C SER A 195 12.14 5.14 10.82
N GLY A 196 13.22 5.18 10.04
CA GLY A 196 13.45 4.34 8.88
C GLY A 196 14.81 4.67 8.29
N LYS A 197 15.30 3.85 7.36
CA LYS A 197 16.54 4.15 6.61
C LYS A 197 16.37 5.42 5.78
N ASN A 198 15.27 5.48 5.04
CA ASN A 198 14.75 6.66 4.37
C ASN A 198 13.23 6.66 4.53
N ILE A 199 12.62 7.85 4.59
CA ILE A 199 11.20 8.01 4.85
C ILE A 199 10.62 8.99 3.84
N ASP A 200 9.80 8.48 2.93
CA ASP A 200 8.94 9.28 2.08
C ASP A 200 7.52 9.25 2.64
N VAL A 201 6.77 10.35 2.58
CA VAL A 201 5.38 10.38 3.07
C VAL A 201 4.45 10.86 1.99
N ILE A 202 3.39 10.09 1.73
CA ILE A 202 2.38 10.45 0.74
C ILE A 202 1.08 10.78 1.45
N VAL A 203 0.60 12.01 1.25
CA VAL A 203 -0.70 12.48 1.75
C VAL A 203 -1.60 12.83 0.57
N VAL A 204 -2.81 12.28 0.57
CA VAL A 204 -3.80 12.45 -0.51
C VAL A 204 -5.12 12.92 0.07
N THR A 205 -5.54 14.11 -0.30
CA THR A 205 -6.91 14.57 -0.06
C THR A 205 -7.75 14.30 -1.29
N LYS A 206 -8.82 13.51 -1.15
CA LYS A 206 -9.64 13.06 -2.28
C LYS A 206 -11.10 13.42 -2.06
N LYS A 207 -11.74 14.03 -3.07
CA LYS A 207 -13.14 14.47 -2.98
C LYS A 207 -14.10 13.31 -2.66
N ASN A 208 -14.05 12.26 -3.46
CA ASN A 208 -14.89 11.07 -3.37
C ASN A 208 -14.26 9.93 -4.21
N ILE A 209 -14.92 8.77 -4.26
CA ILE A 209 -14.51 7.63 -5.10
C ILE A 209 -15.17 7.61 -6.50
N LYS A 210 -16.22 8.42 -6.70
CA LYS A 210 -17.12 8.38 -7.86
C LYS A 210 -16.39 8.51 -9.20
N HIS A 211 -15.44 9.46 -9.32
CA HIS A 211 -14.70 9.62 -10.58
C HIS A 211 -13.94 8.36 -11.00
N PHE A 212 -13.47 7.55 -10.03
CA PHE A 212 -12.80 6.30 -10.34
C PHE A 212 -13.79 5.19 -10.71
N GLU A 213 -14.94 5.13 -10.03
CA GLU A 213 -16.03 4.22 -10.41
C GLU A 213 -16.54 4.53 -11.82
N ASP A 214 -16.74 5.80 -12.16
CA ASP A 214 -17.14 6.26 -13.50
C ASP A 214 -16.10 5.83 -14.55
N TYR A 215 -14.81 6.01 -14.27
CA TYR A 215 -13.73 5.58 -15.17
C TYR A 215 -13.73 4.06 -15.45
N LEU A 216 -14.11 3.24 -14.47
CA LEU A 216 -14.23 1.78 -14.62
C LEU A 216 -15.50 1.35 -15.36
N ASN A 217 -16.48 2.25 -15.51
CA ASN A 217 -17.72 2.03 -16.26
C ASN A 217 -17.62 2.44 -17.74
N VAL A 218 -16.48 3.00 -18.16
CA VAL A 218 -16.15 3.35 -19.56
C VAL A 218 -15.44 2.21 -20.26
#